data_AF-A0A432VX16-F1
#
_entry.id   AF-A0A432VX16-F1
#
_cell.length_a   1.000
_cell.length_b   1.000
_cell.length_c   1.000
_cell.angle_alpha   90.00
_cell.angle_beta   90.00
_cell.angle_gamma   90.00
#
_symmetry.space_group_name_H-M   'P 1'
#
loop_
_entity.id
_entity.type
_entity.pdbx_description
1 polymer ?
#
loop_
_entity_poly.entity_id
_entity_poly.type
_entity_poly.pdbx_seq_one_letter_code
_entity_poly.pdbx_strand_id
1 'polypeptide(L)' 'MGNLIDAILFTVLVASAGLGVASLIVGCLPAAAELDNEAKARGRIEAFFFGVSGIVIALVMWLAMIFNS' A
#
# COMPACT_ATOMS: atom_id res chain seq x y z
N MET A 1 7.80 3.46 27.80
CA MET A 1 7.91 2.62 26.59
C MET A 1 6.88 2.95 25.50
N GLY A 2 6.01 3.98 25.66
CA GLY A 2 5.02 4.37 24.63
C GLY A 2 5.61 4.98 23.36
N ASN A 3 6.59 5.90 23.49
CA ASN A 3 7.13 6.65 22.34
C ASN A 3 7.83 5.80 21.26
N LEU A 4 8.47 4.67 21.62
CA LEU A 4 9.18 3.85 20.64
C LEU A 4 8.21 3.00 19.82
N ILE A 5 7.19 2.41 20.46
CA ILE A 5 6.19 1.61 19.75
C ILE A 5 5.32 2.50 18.87
N ASP A 6 4.90 3.67 19.34
CA ASP A 6 4.17 4.64 18.51
C ASP A 6 4.99 5.10 17.29
N ALA A 7 6.28 5.38 17.48
CA ALA A 7 7.14 5.78 16.37
C ALA A 7 7.23 4.69 15.28
N ILE A 8 7.31 3.41 15.68
CA ILE A 8 7.34 2.26 14.77
C ILE A 8 5.99 2.09 14.07
N LEU A 9 4.88 2.15 14.80
CA LEU A 9 3.53 2.06 14.22
C LEU A 9 3.29 3.17 13.20
N PHE A 10 3.73 4.40 13.50
CA PHE A 10 3.64 5.53 12.59
C PHE A 10 4.51 5.34 11.34
N THR A 11 5.75 4.86 11.48
CA THR A 11 6.61 4.62 10.31
C THR A 11 6.05 3.53 9.40
N VAL A 12 5.50 2.45 9.97
CA VAL A 12 4.86 1.38 9.19
C VAL A 12 3.58 1.88 8.53
N LEU A 13 2.80 2.72 9.21
CA LEU A 13 1.61 3.37 8.64
C LEU A 13 1.96 4.24 7.43
N VAL A 14 2.97 5.11 7.55
CA VAL A 14 3.41 5.98 6.45
C VAL A 14 4.01 5.18 5.30
N ALA A 15 4.83 4.16 5.60
CA ALA A 15 5.44 3.32 4.58
C ALA A 15 4.41 2.49 3.80
N SER A 16 3.46 1.86 4.50
CA SER A 16 2.39 1.06 3.87
C SER A 16 1.39 1.90 3.09
N ALA A 17 1.01 3.08 3.62
CA ALA A 17 0.17 4.03 2.90
C ALA A 17 0.87 4.54 1.63
N GLY A 18 2.15 4.92 1.73
CA GLY A 18 2.94 5.39 0.59
C GLY A 18 3.09 4.32 -0.50
N LEU A 19 3.46 3.10 -0.12
CA LEU A 19 3.60 1.97 -1.06
C LEU A 19 2.24 1.55 -1.64
N GLY A 20 1.18 1.58 -0.85
CA GLY A 20 -0.18 1.27 -1.29
C GLY A 20 -0.72 2.27 -2.32
N VAL A 21 -0.55 3.57 -2.06
CA VAL A 21 -0.94 4.62 -3.01
C VAL A 21 -0.07 4.57 -4.27
N ALA A 22 1.24 4.41 -4.12
CA ALA A 22 2.16 4.34 -5.26
C ALA A 22 1.83 3.17 -6.21
N SER A 23 1.47 2.01 -5.67
CA SER A 23 1.09 0.86 -6.48
C SER A 23 -0.29 0.98 -7.12
N LEU A 24 -1.26 1.64 -6.47
CA LEU A 24 -2.51 2.02 -7.14
C LEU A 24 -2.27 2.98 -8.31
N ILE A 25 -1.34 3.92 -8.17
CA ILE A 25 -0.95 4.84 -9.26
C ILE A 25 -0.34 4.03 -10.42
N VAL A 26 0.54 3.07 -10.13
CA VAL A 26 1.12 2.16 -11.15
C VAL A 26 0.05 1.33 -11.85
N GLY A 27 -0.95 0.83 -11.11
CA GLY A 27 -2.10 0.12 -11.69
C GLY A 27 -2.99 1.02 -12.58
N CYS A 28 -2.97 2.33 -12.36
CA CYS A 28 -3.75 3.30 -13.13
C CYS A 28 -3.00 3.85 -14.36
N LEU A 29 -1.67 3.73 -14.39
CA LEU A 29 -0.85 4.14 -15.53
C LEU A 29 -1.03 3.17 -16.71
N PRO A 30 -1.11 3.70 -17.96
CA PRO A 30 -1.20 2.85 -19.13
C PRO A 30 0.09 2.07 -19.31
N ALA A 31 0.02 0.75 -19.17
CA ALA A 31 1.15 -0.12 -19.42
C ALA A 31 1.64 0.01 -20.88
N ALA A 32 2.95 -0.16 -21.07
CA ALA A 32 3.63 0.02 -22.35
C ALA A 32 2.90 -0.70 -23.50
N ALA A 33 2.91 -0.08 -24.69
CA ALA A 33 2.17 -0.53 -25.86
C ALA A 33 2.64 -1.90 -26.41
N GLU A 34 3.80 -2.38 -25.99
CA GLU A 34 4.44 -3.61 -26.48
C GLU A 34 4.20 -4.86 -25.61
N LEU A 35 3.42 -4.76 -24.53
CA LEU A 35 3.14 -5.90 -23.66
C LEU A 35 1.90 -6.68 -24.12
N ASP A 36 2.03 -8.01 -24.13
CA ASP A 36 0.95 -8.94 -24.40
C ASP A 36 -0.26 -8.68 -23.47
N ASN A 37 -1.48 -8.87 -23.95
CA ASN A 37 -2.70 -8.45 -23.25
C ASN A 37 -2.85 -9.13 -21.87
N GLU A 38 -2.40 -10.38 -21.74
CA GLU A 38 -2.37 -11.10 -20.46
C GLU A 38 -1.35 -10.52 -19.48
N ALA A 39 -0.14 -10.20 -19.94
CA ALA A 39 0.89 -9.59 -19.10
C ALA A 39 0.46 -8.22 -18.57
N LYS A 40 -0.26 -7.47 -19.41
CA LYS A 40 -0.84 -6.16 -19.08
C LYS A 40 -1.95 -6.24 -18.04
N ALA A 41 -2.87 -7.20 -18.19
CA ALA A 41 -3.95 -7.43 -17.24
C ALA A 41 -3.41 -7.90 -15.89
N ARG A 42 -2.45 -8.84 -15.90
CA ARG A 42 -1.85 -9.39 -14.68
C ARG A 42 -1.10 -8.35 -13.86
N GLY A 43 -0.26 -7.54 -14.50
CA GLY A 43 0.47 -6.47 -13.81
C GLY A 43 -0.45 -5.43 -13.18
N ARG A 44 -1.58 -5.11 -13.84
CA ARG A 44 -2.58 -4.20 -13.29
C ARG A 44 -3.31 -4.77 -12.08
N ILE A 45 -3.66 -6.06 -12.11
CA ILE A 45 -4.31 -6.75 -10.99
C ILE A 45 -3.35 -6.85 -9.80
N GLU A 46 -2.08 -7.19 -10.03
CA GLU A 46 -1.05 -7.28 -8.98
C GLU A 46 -0.79 -5.91 -8.34
N ALA A 47 -0.65 -4.84 -9.15
CA ALA A 47 -0.49 -3.48 -8.66
C ALA A 47 -1.71 -3.01 -7.84
N PHE A 48 -2.92 -3.38 -8.27
CA PHE A 48 -4.14 -3.07 -7.53
C PHE A 48 -4.23 -3.84 -6.20
N PHE A 49 -3.93 -5.14 -6.19
CA PHE A 49 -3.93 -5.95 -4.97
C PHE A 49 -2.88 -5.49 -3.96
N PHE A 50 -1.68 -5.17 -4.43
CA PHE A 50 -0.61 -4.62 -3.60
C PHE A 50 -1.00 -3.24 -3.05
N GLY A 51 -1.68 -2.43 -3.87
CA GLY A 51 -2.21 -1.14 -3.48
C GLY A 51 -3.25 -1.19 -2.36
N VAL A 52 -4.27 -2.03 -2.56
CA VAL A 52 -5.35 -2.22 -1.59
C VAL A 52 -4.81 -2.80 -0.28
N SER A 53 -3.92 -3.80 -0.35
CA SER A 53 -3.30 -4.38 0.85
C SER A 53 -2.46 -3.37 1.62
N GLY A 54 -1.71 -2.49 0.95
CA GLY A 54 -0.98 -1.38 1.58
C GLY A 54 -1.92 -0.42 2.33
N ILE A 55 -3.07 -0.09 1.76
CA ILE A 55 -4.09 0.76 2.42
C ILE A 55 -4.68 0.05 3.64
N VAL A 56 -5.00 -1.24 3.53
CA VAL A 56 -5.55 -2.01 4.66
C VAL A 56 -4.55 -2.04 5.82
N ILE A 57 -3.27 -2.29 5.55
CA ILE A 57 -2.22 -2.28 6.59
C ILE A 57 -2.11 -0.90 7.24
N ALA A 58 -2.17 0.18 6.46
CA ALA A 58 -2.16 1.53 7.00
C ALA A 58 -3.36 1.80 7.92
N LEU A 59 -4.56 1.38 7.53
CA LEU A 59 -5.76 1.51 8.37
C LEU A 59 -5.67 0.68 9.67
N VAL A 60 -5.12 -0.53 9.60
CA VAL A 60 -4.89 -1.38 10.77
C VAL A 60 -3.88 -0.73 11.72
N MET A 61 -2.78 -0.19 11.20
CA MET A 61 -1.79 0.52 12.03
C MET A 61 -2.37 1.79 12.66
N TRP A 62 -3.27 2.48 11.96
CA TRP A 62 -3.98 3.65 12.50
C TRP A 62 -4.83 3.23 13.70
N LEU A 63 -5.66 2.20 13.52
CA LEU A 63 -6.48 1.64 14.60
C LEU A 63 -5.62 1.18 15.77
N ALA A 64 -4.48 0.53 15.50
CA ALA A 64 -3.55 0.10 16.54
C ALA A 64 -3.03 1.29 17.35
N MET A 65 -2.67 2.43 16.72
CA MET A 65 -2.28 3.64 17.46
C MET A 65 -3.42 4.20 18.30
N ILE A 66 -4.66 4.20 17.80
CA ILE A 66 -5.83 4.68 18.57
C ILE A 66 -6.07 3.82 19.83
N PHE A 67 -5.99 2.50 19.71
CA PHE A 67 -6.24 1.59 20.85
C PHE A 67 -5.04 1.42 21.79
N ASN A 68 -3.83 1.78 21.34
CA ASN A 68 -2.60 1.75 22.14
C ASN A 68 -2.28 3.09 22.83
N SER A 69 -2.99 4.17 22.48
CA SER A 69 -2.93 5.48 23.15
C SER A 69 -3.79 5.53 24.40
#